data_AF-J0NBX4-F1
#
_entry.id   AF-J0NBX4-F1
#
_cell.length_a   1.000
_cell.length_b   1.000
_cell.length_c   1.000
_cell.angle_alpha   90.00
_cell.angle_beta   90.00
_cell.angle_gamma   90.00
#
_symmetry.space_group_name_H-M   'P 1'
#
loop_
_entity.id
_entity.type
_entity.pdbx_description
1 polymer ?
#
loop_
_entity_poly.entity_id
_entity_poly.type
_entity_poly.pdbx_seq_one_letter_code
_entity_poly.pdbx_strand_id
1 'polypeptide(L)'
;MSGPARRALSPDQVWALTLGLLAVHQTEEVVYSMEAWLEHVGSTGWPLLDAHIRGPAGIGNPLADVRPSRRLAAVGAQALAAGVLWAYTRRSDRATRVLATGLCLGWSAAFATHIAVSARTRSAMPGLATSLLPGLPGAALTLRAIWA
;
A
#
# COMPACT_ATOMS: atom_id res chain seq x y z
N MET A 1 -9.87 -18.20 -35.38
CA MET A 1 -9.16 -16.94 -35.07
C MET A 1 -8.49 -17.11 -33.72
N SER A 2 -7.19 -17.42 -33.70
CA SER A 2 -6.41 -17.53 -32.47
C SER A 2 -6.17 -16.11 -31.96
N GLY A 3 -6.85 -15.70 -30.89
CA GLY A 3 -6.53 -14.43 -30.24
C GLY A 3 -5.05 -14.41 -29.83
N PRO A 4 -4.41 -13.23 -29.76
CA PRO A 4 -3.02 -13.15 -29.35
C PRO A 4 -2.88 -13.82 -27.98
N ALA A 5 -2.08 -14.89 -27.92
CA ALA A 5 -1.75 -15.54 -26.65
C ALA A 5 -1.15 -14.46 -25.75
N ARG A 6 -1.88 -14.06 -24.70
CA ARG A 6 -1.34 -13.11 -23.71
C ARG A 6 -0.11 -13.78 -23.13
N ARG A 7 1.06 -13.23 -23.45
CA ARG A 7 2.31 -13.71 -22.91
C ARG A 7 2.29 -13.43 -21.41
N ALA A 8 2.49 -14.46 -20.60
CA ALA A 8 2.63 -14.33 -19.16
C ALA A 8 3.68 -13.25 -18.84
N LEU A 9 3.41 -12.44 -17.83
CA LEU A 9 4.33 -11.39 -17.41
C LEU A 9 5.62 -12.01 -16.87
N SER A 10 6.76 -11.39 -17.19
CA SER A 10 8.02 -11.74 -16.56
C SER A 10 8.00 -11.36 -15.07
N PRO A 11 8.87 -11.96 -14.23
CA PRO A 11 9.02 -11.55 -12.83
C PRO A 11 9.24 -10.04 -12.66
N ASP A 12 10.07 -9.44 -13.52
CA ASP A 12 10.37 -8.01 -13.47
C ASP A 12 9.11 -7.17 -13.79
N GLN A 13 8.26 -7.61 -14.72
CA GLN A 13 6.98 -6.94 -15.04
C GLN A 13 5.96 -7.07 -13.89
N VAL A 14 5.90 -8.23 -13.22
CA VAL A 14 5.05 -8.44 -12.04
C VAL A 14 5.45 -7.51 -10.90
N TRP A 15 6.76 -7.40 -10.65
CA TRP A 15 7.28 -6.47 -9.64
C TRP A 15 7.03 -5.02 -10.02
N ALA A 16 7.23 -4.63 -11.27
CA ALA A 16 6.96 -3.27 -11.74
C ALA A 16 5.49 -2.87 -11.55
N LEU A 17 4.54 -3.76 -11.87
CA LEU A 17 3.11 -3.50 -11.65
C LEU A 17 2.77 -3.39 -10.16
N THR A 18 3.22 -4.35 -9.35
CA THR A 18 2.99 -4.36 -7.91
C THR A 18 3.53 -3.09 -7.26
N LEU A 19 4.80 -2.74 -7.53
CA LEU A 19 5.43 -1.57 -6.93
C LEU A 19 4.89 -0.26 -7.49
N GLY A 20 4.46 -0.22 -8.75
CA GLY A 20 3.80 0.95 -9.33
C GLY A 20 2.50 1.30 -8.61
N LEU A 21 1.65 0.31 -8.33
CA LEU A 21 0.42 0.51 -7.56
C LEU A 21 0.73 1.06 -6.15
N LEU A 22 1.71 0.45 -5.48
CA LEU A 22 2.12 0.83 -4.13
C LEU A 22 2.67 2.26 -4.09
N ALA A 23 3.54 2.62 -5.03
CA ALA A 23 4.16 3.94 -5.09
C ALA A 23 3.13 5.08 -5.23
N VAL A 24 2.08 4.86 -6.04
CA VAL A 24 0.98 5.83 -6.17
C VAL A 24 0.30 6.06 -4.82
N HIS A 25 0.01 5.00 -4.06
CA HIS A 25 -0.60 5.11 -2.76
C HIS A 25 0.29 5.82 -1.72
N GLN A 26 1.58 5.44 -1.66
CA GLN A 26 2.53 6.03 -0.73
C GLN A 26 2.72 7.54 -0.92
N THR A 27 2.40 8.09 -2.09
CA THR A 27 2.45 9.54 -2.33
C THR A 27 1.50 10.31 -1.41
N GLU A 28 0.28 9.81 -1.21
CA GLU A 28 -0.71 10.48 -0.39
C GLU A 28 -0.34 10.43 1.11
N GLU A 29 0.15 9.28 1.57
CA GLU A 29 0.59 9.07 2.96
C GLU A 29 1.85 9.89 3.29
N VAL A 30 2.72 10.14 2.32
CA VAL A 30 3.87 11.04 2.51
C VAL A 30 3.41 12.50 2.61
N VAL A 31 2.49 12.93 1.75
CA VAL A 31 2.04 14.32 1.69
C VAL A 31 1.19 14.69 2.92
N TYR A 32 0.28 13.81 3.33
CA TYR A 32 -0.68 14.09 4.40
C TYR A 32 -0.45 13.18 5.62
N SER A 33 -0.37 13.76 6.81
CA SER A 33 -0.15 13.01 8.05
C SER A 33 -1.46 12.40 8.57
N MET A 34 -1.47 11.07 8.75
CA MET A 34 -2.55 10.36 9.44
C MET A 34 -2.66 10.75 10.91
N GLU A 35 -1.53 11.02 11.59
CA GLU A 35 -1.54 11.46 12.99
C GLU A 35 -2.23 12.81 13.14
N ALA A 36 -1.86 13.82 12.33
CA ALA A 36 -2.50 15.14 12.36
C ALA A 36 -3.99 15.07 11.99
N TRP A 37 -4.36 14.22 11.03
CA TRP A 37 -5.76 13.95 10.71
C TRP A 37 -6.51 13.33 11.89
N LEU A 38 -5.90 12.35 12.57
CA LEU A 38 -6.50 11.67 13.72
C LEU A 38 -6.63 12.59 14.94
N GLU A 39 -5.73 13.55 15.12
CA GLU A 39 -5.87 14.60 16.13
C GLU A 39 -7.10 15.48 15.87
N HIS A 40 -7.36 15.81 14.61
CA HIS A 40 -8.52 16.61 14.22
C HIS A 40 -9.85 15.83 14.34
N VAL A 41 -9.86 14.57 13.93
CA VAL A 41 -11.06 13.71 13.93
C VAL A 41 -11.31 13.07 15.31
N GLY A 42 -10.29 12.99 16.16
CA GLY A 42 -10.35 12.48 17.53
C GLY A 42 -10.15 10.97 17.64
N SER A 43 -10.78 10.15 16.79
CA SER A 43 -10.63 8.69 16.81
C SER A 43 -11.10 8.06 15.49
N THR A 44 -10.47 6.96 15.08
CA THR A 44 -10.98 6.09 14.00
C THR A 44 -12.19 5.26 14.47
N GLY A 45 -12.41 5.17 15.78
CA GLY A 45 -13.36 4.29 16.43
C GLY A 45 -12.91 2.83 16.53
N TRP A 46 -11.65 2.54 16.19
CA TRP A 46 -10.99 1.25 16.37
C TRP A 46 -9.75 1.42 17.26
N PRO A 47 -9.80 1.04 18.55
CA PRO A 47 -8.74 1.32 19.51
C PRO A 47 -7.35 0.82 19.09
N LEU A 48 -7.29 -0.36 18.45
CA LEU A 48 -6.03 -0.91 17.95
C LEU A 48 -5.44 -0.08 16.81
N LEU A 49 -6.28 0.49 15.95
CA LEU A 49 -5.83 1.35 14.86
C LEU A 49 -5.39 2.73 15.41
N ASP A 50 -6.15 3.30 16.34
CA ASP A 50 -5.76 4.54 17.02
C ASP A 50 -4.40 4.40 17.72
N ALA A 51 -4.20 3.28 18.42
CA ALA A 51 -2.93 2.94 19.06
C ALA A 51 -1.81 2.70 18.04
N HIS A 52 -2.10 2.10 16.88
CA HIS A 52 -1.13 1.90 15.82
C HIS A 52 -0.68 3.23 15.17
N ILE A 53 -1.63 4.16 14.95
CA ILE A 53 -1.37 5.48 14.37
C ILE A 53 -0.57 6.35 15.35
N ARG A 54 -1.04 6.48 16.60
CA ARG A 54 -0.41 7.34 17.61
C ARG A 54 0.87 6.73 18.18
N GLY A 55 0.83 5.43 18.47
CA GLY A 55 1.84 4.71 19.26
C GLY A 55 2.18 5.38 20.60
N PRO A 56 3.17 4.84 21.32
CA PRO A 56 3.84 5.56 22.39
C PRO A 56 4.55 6.79 21.81
N ALA A 57 4.51 7.94 22.49
CA ALA A 57 5.10 9.21 22.05
C ALA A 57 6.50 9.04 21.42
N GLY A 58 6.56 9.05 20.08
CA GLY A 58 7.80 8.95 19.29
C GLY A 58 8.11 7.59 18.63
N ILE A 59 7.35 6.53 18.93
CA ILE A 59 7.52 5.15 18.39
C ILE A 59 6.24 4.65 17.67
N GLY A 60 5.26 5.52 17.42
CA GLY A 60 4.12 5.22 16.54
C GLY A 60 4.52 4.90 15.11
N ASN A 61 3.54 4.51 14.28
CA ASN A 61 3.80 4.15 12.89
C ASN A 61 4.51 5.33 12.18
N PRO A 62 5.75 5.16 11.70
CA PRO A 62 6.50 6.25 11.09
C PRO A 62 5.88 6.76 9.79
N LEU A 63 4.97 6.01 9.14
CA LEU A 63 4.17 6.48 8.02
C LEU A 63 3.02 7.39 8.44
N ALA A 64 2.57 7.32 9.70
CA ALA A 64 1.53 8.19 10.23
C ALA A 64 2.07 9.52 10.79
N ASP A 65 3.34 9.53 11.21
CA ASP A 65 4.01 10.60 11.95
C ASP A 65 3.77 11.97 11.32
N VAL A 66 3.60 13.02 12.13
CA VAL A 66 3.46 14.41 11.65
C VAL A 66 4.64 14.92 10.82
N ARG A 67 5.85 14.39 11.01
CA ARG A 67 7.07 14.82 10.30
C ARG A 67 7.19 14.16 8.92
N PRO A 68 7.23 14.92 7.81
CA PRO A 68 7.36 14.35 6.48
C PRO A 68 8.65 13.56 6.28
N SER A 69 9.75 13.94 6.95
CA SER A 69 11.02 13.22 6.87
C SER A 69 10.94 11.78 7.41
N ARG A 70 10.14 11.54 8.46
CA ARG A 70 9.93 10.19 9.01
C ARG A 70 9.06 9.34 8.09
N ARG A 71 8.01 9.94 7.51
CA ARG A 71 7.18 9.28 6.50
C ARG A 71 8.01 8.89 5.27
N LEU A 72 8.81 9.83 4.75
CA LEU A 72 9.74 9.58 3.65
C LEU A 72 10.76 8.48 3.98
N ALA A 73 11.33 8.48 5.18
CA ALA A 73 12.26 7.44 5.60
C ALA A 73 11.59 6.05 5.66
N ALA A 74 10.34 5.97 6.13
CA ALA A 74 9.58 4.73 6.16
C ALA A 74 9.26 4.21 4.74
N VAL A 75 8.82 5.09 3.82
CA VAL A 75 8.62 4.72 2.41
C VAL A 75 9.94 4.29 1.76
N GLY A 76 11.05 4.97 2.06
CA GLY A 76 12.37 4.58 1.60
C GLY A 76 12.77 3.19 2.09
N ALA A 77 12.51 2.87 3.36
CA ALA A 77 12.76 1.54 3.93
C ALA A 77 11.88 0.46 3.25
N GLN A 78 10.60 0.75 2.98
CA GLN A 78 9.73 -0.15 2.24
C GLN A 78 10.22 -0.39 0.80
N ALA A 79 10.68 0.66 0.11
CA ALA A 79 11.24 0.56 -1.23
C ALA A 79 12.51 -0.31 -1.26
N LEU A 80 13.40 -0.15 -0.27
CA LEU A 80 14.58 -1.00 -0.12
C LEU A 80 14.21 -2.46 0.16
N ALA A 81 13.27 -2.70 1.08
CA ALA A 81 12.78 -4.04 1.38
C ALA A 81 12.16 -4.71 0.13
N ALA A 82 11.34 -3.97 -0.62
CA ALA A 82 10.80 -4.42 -1.91
C ALA A 82 11.92 -4.75 -2.91
N GLY A 83 12.97 -3.93 -3.00
CA GLY A 83 14.13 -4.20 -3.84
C GLY A 83 14.85 -5.50 -3.48
N VAL A 84 14.99 -5.80 -2.18
CA VAL A 84 15.55 -7.07 -1.70
C VAL A 84 14.66 -8.26 -2.08
N LEU A 85 13.33 -8.15 -1.88
CA LEU A 85 12.39 -9.21 -2.25
C LEU A 85 12.37 -9.46 -3.76
N TRP A 86 12.44 -8.39 -4.56
CA TRP A 86 12.60 -8.50 -6.01
C TRP A 86 13.89 -9.23 -6.38
N ALA A 87 15.03 -8.80 -5.83
CA ALA A 87 16.33 -9.43 -6.11
C ALA A 87 16.32 -10.93 -5.75
N TYR A 88 15.66 -11.29 -4.65
CA TYR A 88 15.55 -12.68 -4.19
C TYR A 88 14.64 -13.54 -5.09
N THR A 89 13.56 -12.97 -5.63
CA THR A 89 12.53 -13.75 -6.34
C THR A 89 12.56 -13.65 -7.85
N ARG A 90 13.27 -12.67 -8.43
CA ARG A 90 13.25 -12.40 -9.88
C ARG A 90 13.70 -13.54 -10.79
N ARG A 91 14.35 -14.57 -10.24
CA ARG A 91 14.77 -15.79 -10.97
C ARG A 91 13.73 -16.92 -10.89
N SER A 92 12.61 -16.72 -10.20
CA SER A 92 11.56 -17.71 -9.99
C SER A 92 10.18 -17.09 -10.16
N ASP A 93 9.50 -17.50 -11.23
CA ASP A 93 8.13 -17.06 -11.53
C ASP A 93 7.19 -17.37 -10.38
N ARG A 94 7.26 -18.59 -9.82
CA ARG A 94 6.39 -19.02 -8.71
C ARG A 94 6.62 -18.17 -7.47
N ALA A 95 7.89 -17.97 -7.07
CA ALA A 95 8.20 -17.18 -5.88
C ALA A 95 7.76 -15.72 -6.05
N THR A 96 7.99 -15.15 -7.24
CA THR A 96 7.55 -13.79 -7.58
C THR A 96 6.04 -13.66 -7.51
N ARG A 97 5.27 -14.56 -8.14
CA ARG A 97 3.81 -14.50 -8.12
C ARG A 97 3.25 -14.62 -6.71
N VAL A 98 3.78 -15.53 -5.88
CA VAL A 98 3.34 -15.71 -4.49
C VAL A 98 3.63 -14.46 -3.66
N LEU A 99 4.85 -13.93 -3.70
CA LEU A 99 5.20 -12.73 -2.92
C LEU A 99 4.44 -11.49 -3.40
N ALA A 100 4.37 -11.27 -4.70
CA ALA A 100 3.61 -10.15 -5.27
C ALA A 100 2.12 -10.23 -4.91
N THR A 101 1.55 -11.44 -4.89
CA THR A 101 0.17 -11.65 -4.43
C THR A 101 0.02 -11.29 -2.95
N GLY A 102 0.92 -11.76 -2.09
CA GLY A 102 0.90 -11.45 -0.66
C GLY A 102 0.98 -9.94 -0.41
N LEU A 103 1.89 -9.24 -1.09
CA LEU A 103 2.01 -7.78 -1.01
C LEU A 103 0.73 -7.11 -1.52
N CYS A 104 0.23 -7.48 -2.70
CA CYS A 104 -0.97 -6.87 -3.27
C CYS A 104 -2.21 -7.05 -2.37
N LEU A 105 -2.37 -8.22 -1.73
CA LEU A 105 -3.45 -8.48 -0.77
C LEU A 105 -3.27 -7.67 0.52
N GLY A 106 -2.05 -7.58 1.04
CA GLY A 106 -1.74 -6.77 2.23
C GLY A 106 -2.08 -5.29 2.02
N TRP A 107 -1.69 -4.71 0.88
CA TRP A 107 -2.07 -3.33 0.52
C TRP A 107 -3.56 -3.18 0.22
N SER A 108 -4.21 -4.19 -0.35
CA SER A 108 -5.67 -4.16 -0.54
C SER A 108 -6.41 -4.04 0.79
N ALA A 109 -5.92 -4.72 1.84
CA ALA A 109 -6.46 -4.57 3.18
C ALA A 109 -6.27 -3.14 3.70
N ALA A 110 -5.09 -2.53 3.50
CA ALA A 110 -4.86 -1.13 3.83
C ALA A 110 -5.84 -0.20 3.08
N PHE A 111 -6.02 -0.37 1.77
CA PHE A 111 -6.97 0.42 0.99
C PHE A 111 -8.40 0.35 1.54
N ALA A 112 -8.84 -0.86 1.88
CA ALA A 112 -10.14 -1.07 2.52
C ALA A 112 -10.24 -0.37 3.88
N THR A 113 -9.16 -0.38 4.67
CA THR A 113 -9.09 0.37 5.94
C THR A 113 -9.26 1.87 5.72
N HIS A 114 -8.54 2.49 4.78
CA HIS A 114 -8.69 3.93 4.50
C HIS A 114 -10.14 4.29 4.13
N ILE A 115 -10.77 3.48 3.28
CA ILE A 115 -12.17 3.69 2.85
C ILE A 115 -13.13 3.53 4.04
N ALA A 116 -13.00 2.45 4.80
CA ALA A 116 -13.90 2.16 5.91
C ALA A 116 -13.79 3.20 7.04
N VAL A 117 -12.57 3.62 7.39
CA VAL A 117 -12.32 4.66 8.39
C VAL A 117 -12.86 6.00 7.92
N SER A 118 -12.64 6.35 6.64
CA SER A 118 -13.15 7.59 6.06
C SER A 118 -14.69 7.63 6.09
N ALA A 119 -15.34 6.54 5.69
CA ALA A 119 -16.80 6.42 5.74
C ALA A 119 -17.33 6.53 7.18
N ARG A 120 -16.67 5.87 8.13
CA ARG A 120 -17.05 5.87 9.55
C ARG A 120 -16.92 7.24 10.20
N THR A 121 -15.81 7.91 9.96
CA THR A 121 -15.49 9.22 10.56
C THR A 121 -16.12 10.39 9.79
N ARG A 122 -16.71 10.12 8.62
CA ARG A 122 -17.20 11.13 7.68
C ARG A 122 -16.13 12.18 7.33
N SER A 123 -14.90 11.71 7.16
CA SER A 123 -13.74 12.54 6.84
C SER A 123 -12.85 11.82 5.81
N ALA A 124 -11.90 12.53 5.19
CA ALA A 124 -10.95 11.91 4.27
C ALA A 124 -9.67 11.54 5.01
N MET A 125 -9.52 10.26 5.38
CA MET A 125 -8.27 9.75 5.92
C MET A 125 -7.17 9.84 4.84
N PRO A 126 -5.96 10.32 5.15
CA PRO A 126 -4.83 10.26 4.23
C PRO A 126 -4.67 8.87 3.65
N GLY A 127 -4.64 8.76 2.33
CA GLY A 127 -4.63 7.49 1.58
C GLY A 127 -5.97 7.13 0.95
N LEU A 128 -7.07 7.85 1.25
CA LEU A 128 -8.40 7.56 0.70
C LEU A 128 -8.46 7.71 -0.82
N ALA A 129 -7.93 8.82 -1.36
CA ALA A 129 -8.06 9.11 -2.79
C ALA A 129 -7.39 8.01 -3.62
N THR A 130 -6.15 7.68 -3.23
CA THR A 130 -5.36 6.61 -3.85
C THR A 130 -5.87 5.22 -3.53
N SER A 131 -6.64 5.01 -2.44
CA SER A 131 -7.32 3.74 -2.14
C SER A 131 -8.54 3.49 -3.05
N LEU A 132 -9.23 4.55 -3.44
CA LEU A 132 -10.34 4.48 -4.39
C LEU A 132 -9.81 4.34 -5.83
N LEU A 133 -8.88 5.21 -6.23
CA LEU A 133 -8.31 5.24 -7.57
C LEU A 133 -6.82 5.65 -7.49
N PRO A 134 -5.86 4.74 -7.79
CA PRO A 134 -6.06 3.43 -8.41
C PRO A 134 -6.37 2.27 -7.43
N GLY A 135 -6.33 2.45 -6.11
CA GLY A 135 -6.21 1.41 -5.07
C GLY A 135 -6.89 0.07 -5.31
N LEU A 136 -8.11 -0.16 -4.81
CA LEU A 136 -8.79 -1.47 -4.93
C LEU A 136 -8.97 -1.93 -6.39
N PRO A 137 -9.40 -1.09 -7.35
CA PRO A 137 -9.50 -1.49 -8.75
C PRO A 137 -8.15 -1.92 -9.34
N GLY A 138 -7.10 -1.17 -9.05
CA GLY A 138 -5.73 -1.41 -9.47
C GLY A 138 -5.14 -2.66 -8.84
N ALA A 139 -5.48 -2.95 -7.58
CA ALA A 139 -5.11 -4.19 -6.91
C ALA A 139 -5.78 -5.41 -7.58
N ALA A 140 -7.07 -5.31 -7.89
CA ALA A 140 -7.79 -6.37 -8.61
C ALA A 140 -7.20 -6.62 -10.01
N LEU A 141 -6.88 -5.56 -10.75
CA LEU A 141 -6.21 -5.65 -12.05
C LEU A 141 -4.80 -6.24 -11.93
N THR A 142 -4.05 -5.85 -10.90
CA THR A 142 -2.70 -6.37 -10.62
C THR A 142 -2.74 -7.84 -10.27
N LEU A 143 -3.61 -8.27 -9.35
CA LEU A 143 -3.80 -9.69 -9.00
C LEU A 143 -4.19 -10.53 -10.21
N ARG A 144 -5.11 -10.03 -11.04
CA ARG A 144 -5.47 -10.68 -12.30
C ARG A 144 -4.28 -10.79 -13.24
N ALA A 145 -3.45 -9.75 -13.35
CA ALA A 145 -2.27 -9.74 -14.20
C ALA A 145 -1.16 -10.67 -13.70
N ILE A 146 -0.99 -10.79 -12.38
CA ILE A 146 -0.03 -11.70 -11.73
C ILE A 146 -0.33 -13.16 -12.06
N TRP A 147 -1.60 -13.54 -12.23
CA TRP A 147 -2.04 -14.93 -12.42
C TRP A 147 -2.61 -15.23 -13.81
N ALA A 148 -2.62 -14.26 -14.72
CA ALA A 148 -2.83 -14.49 -16.14
C ALA A 148 -1.67 -15.29 -16.77
#